data_AF-A0A0A9CYE6-F1
#
_entry.id   AF-A0A0A9CYE6-F1
#
_cell.length_a   1.000
_cell.length_b   1.000
_cell.length_c   1.000
_cell.angle_alpha   90.00
_cell.angle_beta   90.00
_cell.angle_gamma   90.00
#
_symmetry.space_group_name_H-M   'P 1'
#
loop_
_entity.id
_entity.type
_entity.pdbx_description
1 polymer ?
#
loop_
_entity_poly.entity_id
_entity_poly.type
_entity_poly.pdbx_seq_one_letter_code
_entity_poly.pdbx_strand_id
1 'polypeptide(L)' 'MGVIKAVRNSVAADGEVAALWVTHRLEELKYADGAIYMEDGQIIVQGDVSTISRFIKKKQAWYFGHLEL' A
#
# COMPACT_ATOMS: atom_id res chain seq x y z
N MET A 1 -4.97 18.08 -8.26
CA MET A 1 -4.95 16.72 -8.85
C MET A 1 -3.61 16.10 -8.51
N GLY A 2 -3.55 15.06 -7.68
CA GLY A 2 -2.29 14.50 -7.18
C GLY A 2 -1.61 13.54 -8.17
N VAL A 3 -0.28 13.40 -8.07
CA VAL A 3 0.58 12.56 -8.94
C VAL A 3 0.05 11.14 -9.08
N ILE A 4 -0.33 10.50 -7.97
CA ILE A 4 -0.84 9.12 -7.98
C ILE A 4 -2.13 8.96 -8.77
N LYS A 5 -3.01 9.97 -8.76
CA LYS A 5 -4.23 9.92 -9.55
C LYS A 5 -3.91 10.02 -11.05
N ALA A 6 -2.91 10.82 -11.42
CA ALA A 6 -2.42 10.89 -12.79
C ALA A 6 -1.82 9.54 -13.23
N VAL A 7 -0.98 8.93 -12.38
CA VAL A 7 -0.40 7.59 -12.63
C VAL A 7 -1.51 6.55 -12.83
N ARG A 8 -2.51 6.50 -11.93
CA ARG A 8 -3.65 5.57 -12.05
C ARG A 8 -4.39 5.74 -13.37
N ASN A 9 -4.62 6.99 -13.80
CA ASN A 9 -5.28 7.25 -15.08
C ASN A 9 -4.45 6.76 -16.26
N SER A 10 -3.11 6.89 -16.20
CA SER A 10 -2.22 6.35 -17.24
C SER A 10 -2.24 4.83 -17.32
N VAL A 11 -2.28 4.14 -16.18
CA VAL A 11 -2.41 2.67 -16.12
C VAL A 11 -3.77 2.22 -16.68
N ALA A 12 -4.84 2.95 -16.35
CA ALA A 12 -6.20 2.60 -16.76
C ALA A 12 -6.54 2.92 -18.22
N ALA A 13 -5.77 3.80 -18.89
CA ALA A 13 -6.11 4.30 -20.21
C ALA A 13 -6.07 3.22 -21.29
N ASP A 14 -5.08 2.32 -21.29
CA ASP A 14 -4.94 1.29 -22.33
C ASP A 14 -4.33 -0.04 -21.83
N GLY A 15 -4.04 -0.19 -20.53
CA GLY A 15 -3.49 -1.43 -19.95
C GLY A 15 -2.05 -1.79 -20.37
N GLU A 16 -1.42 -1.00 -21.24
CA GLU A 16 -0.06 -1.23 -21.75
C GLU A 16 1.05 -0.89 -20.73
N VAL A 17 0.70 -0.20 -19.63
CA VAL A 17 1.67 0.28 -18.65
C VAL A 17 1.31 -0.22 -17.27
N ALA A 18 2.26 -0.93 -16.64
CA ALA A 18 2.20 -1.25 -15.21
C ALA A 18 2.99 -0.20 -14.41
N ALA A 19 2.47 0.21 -13.26
CA ALA A 19 3.15 1.13 -12.35
C ALA A 19 3.46 0.43 -11.02
N LEU A 20 4.71 0.56 -10.56
CA LEU A 20 5.12 0.20 -9.20
C LEU A 20 5.37 1.49 -8.42
N TRP A 21 4.74 1.61 -7.25
CA TRP A 21 4.85 2.79 -6.39
C TRP A 21 5.36 2.39 -5.01
N VAL A 22 6.55 2.88 -4.65
CA VAL A 22 7.16 2.65 -3.33
C VAL A 22 6.87 3.86 -2.45
N THR A 23 6.19 3.63 -1.33
CA THR A 23 5.79 4.70 -0.41
C THR A 23 5.71 4.23 1.03
N HIS A 24 5.86 5.16 1.95
CA HIS A 24 5.55 4.99 3.37
C HIS A 24 4.15 5.52 3.72
N ARG A 25 3.46 6.15 2.76
CA ARG A 25 2.16 6.82 2.96
C ARG A 25 1.02 5.85 2.76
N LEU A 26 0.34 5.49 3.84
CA LEU A 26 -0.74 4.49 3.79
C LEU A 26 -1.99 5.01 3.08
N GLU A 27 -2.23 6.31 3.11
CA GLU A 27 -3.36 6.94 2.44
C GLU A 27 -3.32 6.82 0.91
N GLU A 28 -2.15 6.48 0.36
CA GLU A 28 -1.91 6.28 -1.07
C GLU A 28 -2.35 4.89 -1.55
N LEU A 29 -2.42 3.91 -0.64
CA LEU A 29 -2.80 2.53 -0.94
C LEU A 29 -4.18 2.41 -1.61
N LYS A 30 -5.11 3.34 -1.32
CA LYS A 30 -6.46 3.37 -1.90
C LYS A 30 -6.50 3.60 -3.41
N TYR A 31 -5.39 4.02 -4.01
CA TYR A 31 -5.28 4.25 -5.46
C TYR A 31 -4.64 3.09 -6.22
N ALA A 32 -4.09 2.10 -5.51
CA ALA A 32 -3.43 0.95 -6.10
C ALA A 32 -4.42 -0.18 -6.39
N ASP A 33 -4.07 -1.06 -7.32
CA ASP A 33 -4.81 -2.30 -7.57
C ASP A 33 -4.43 -3.42 -6.57
N GLY A 34 -3.20 -3.35 -6.02
CA GLY A 34 -2.68 -4.25 -5.00
C GLY A 34 -1.42 -3.68 -4.36
N ALA A 35 -0.90 -4.36 -3.33
CA ALA A 35 0.34 -3.95 -2.67
C ALA A 35 1.13 -5.11 -2.09
N ILE A 36 2.42 -4.83 -1.88
CA ILE A 36 3.39 -5.69 -1.22
C ILE A 36 3.86 -4.91 0.01
N TYR A 37 3.74 -5.51 1.19
CA TYR A 37 4.27 -4.97 2.43
C TYR A 37 5.57 -5.70 2.77
N MET A 38 6.62 -4.93 3.06
CA MET A 38 7.97 -5.43 3.27
C MET A 38 8.56 -4.93 4.59
N GLU A 39 9.36 -5.76 5.23
CA GLU A 39 10.14 -5.45 6.44
C GLU A 39 11.48 -6.15 6.37
N ASP A 40 12.55 -5.48 6.82
CA ASP A 40 13.90 -6.05 6.86
C ASP A 40 14.34 -6.73 5.55
N GLY A 41 13.97 -6.11 4.42
CA GLY A 41 14.27 -6.61 3.08
C GLY A 41 13.44 -7.82 2.62
N GLN A 42 12.44 -8.24 3.39
CA GLN A 42 11.60 -9.41 3.11
C GLN A 42 10.15 -9.02 2.83
N ILE A 43 9.48 -9.80 1.98
CA ILE A 43 8.04 -9.68 1.75
C ILE A 43 7.30 -10.36 2.90
N ILE A 44 6.52 -9.57 3.64
CA ILE A 44 5.75 -10.07 4.79
C ILE A 44 4.32 -10.43 4.37
N VAL A 45 3.70 -9.62 3.52
CA VAL A 45 2.38 -9.91 2.94
C VAL A 45 2.22 -9.24 1.58
N GLN A 46 1.54 -9.90 0.65
CA GLN A 46 1.11 -9.32 -0.63
C GLN A 46 -0.37 -9.63 -0.88
N GLY A 47 -1.06 -8.77 -1.61
CA GLY A 47 -2.45 -9.00 -1.98
C GLY A 47 -3.18 -7.74 -2.39
N ASP A 48 -4.51 -7.84 -2.40
CA ASP A 48 -5.38 -6.70 -2.67
C ASP A 48 -5.28 -5.62 -1.57
N VAL A 49 -5.71 -4.42 -1.91
CA VAL A 49 -5.70 -3.25 -1.02
C VAL A 49 -6.37 -3.52 0.32
N SER A 50 -7.46 -4.28 0.36
CA SER A 50 -8.23 -4.55 1.59
C SER A 50 -7.46 -5.48 2.54
N THR A 51 -6.82 -6.52 1.99
CA THR A 51 -5.99 -7.47 2.71
C THR A 51 -4.79 -6.76 3.34
N ILE A 52 -4.08 -5.96 2.56
CA ILE A 52 -2.91 -5.20 3.01
C ILE A 52 -3.29 -4.13 4.03
N SER A 53 -4.36 -3.36 3.77
CA SER A 53 -4.85 -2.34 4.71
C SER A 53 -5.19 -2.93 6.07
N ARG A 54 -5.84 -4.10 6.09
CA ARG A 54 -6.21 -4.79 7.34
C ARG A 54 -4.98 -5.25 8.11
N PHE A 55 -4.00 -5.83 7.39
CA PHE A 55 -2.74 -6.25 7.99
C PHE A 55 -2.01 -5.06 8.64
N ILE A 56 -1.83 -3.95 7.92
CA ILE A 56 -1.10 -2.80 8.43
C ILE A 56 -1.82 -2.16 9.63
N LYS A 57 -3.15 -2.02 9.58
CA LYS A 57 -3.94 -1.52 10.72
C LYS A 57 -3.77 -2.39 11.97
N LYS A 58 -3.82 -3.72 11.82
CA LYS A 58 -3.60 -4.66 12.93
C LYS A 58 -2.19 -4.50 13.50
N LYS A 59 -1.19 -4.33 12.64
CA LYS A 59 0.19 -4.13 13.05
C LYS A 59 0.40 -2.80 13.79
N GLN A 60 -0.17 -1.70 13.29
CA GLN A 60 -0.14 -0.40 13.96
C GLN A 60 -0.77 -0.45 15.34
N ALA A 61 -1.97 -1.05 15.47
CA ALA A 61 -2.63 -1.21 16.76
C ALA A 61 -1.77 -1.99 17.76
N TRP A 62 -1.06 -3.02 17.30
CA TRP A 62 -0.12 -3.78 18.14
C TRP A 62 1.06 -2.93 18.62
N TYR A 63 1.65 -2.10 17.76
CA TYR A 63 2.73 -1.18 18.15
C TYR A 63 2.26 -0.14 19.16
N PHE A 64 1.09 0.47 18.97
CA PHE A 64 0.57 1.46 19.91
C PHE A 64 0.23 0.83 21.27
N GLY A 65 -0.31 -0.40 21.30
CA GLY A 65 -0.59 -1.10 22.55
C GLY A 65 0.66 -1.51 23.36
N HIS A 66 1.85 -1.57 22.74
CA HIS A 66 3.11 -1.88 23.43
C HIS A 66 3.85 -0.63 23.93
N LEU A 67 3.42 0.58 23.57
CA LEU A 67 4.00 1.85 24.02
C LEU A 67 3.35 2.39 25.30
N GLU A 68 2.31 1.74 25.82
CA GLU A 68 1.61 2.11 27.07
C GLU A 68 2.08 1.32 28.32
N LEU A 69 3.32 0.79 28.33
CA LEU A 69 3.92 0.09 29.48
C LEU A 69 5.21 0.75 29.97
#